data_AF-A0A2P2M657-F1
#
_entry.id   AF-A0A2P2M657-F1
#
_cell.length_a   1.000
_cell.length_b   1.000
_cell.length_c   1.000
_cell.angle_alpha   90.00
_cell.angle_beta   90.00
_cell.angle_gamma   90.00
#
_symmetry.space_group_name_H-M   'P 1'
#
loop_
_entity.id
_entity.type
_entity.pdbx_description
1 polymer ?
#
loop_
_entity_poly.entity_id
_entity_poly.type
_entity_poly.pdbx_seq_one_letter_code
_entity_poly.pdbx_strand_id
1 'polypeptide(L)'
;MEQMKERFTKLLLGEDMSGGGKGVSSALALSNAITNLAASVFGEILRLEPMSAERKARWRKEVDWLLSVTDYIVEFAPSQQKTADGSNMEIMTTCQRTDLHMNIPALRKLDAMLIVSRDIFSFLSIRAYIDMNIC
;
A
#
# COMPACT_ATOMS: atom_id res chain seq x y z
N MET A 1 5.59 -13.86 8.96
CA MET A 1 5.19 -13.00 10.10
C MET A 1 6.37 -12.19 10.63
N GLU A 2 7.56 -12.78 10.70
CA GLU A 2 8.76 -12.13 11.24
C GLU A 2 9.14 -10.81 10.54
N GLN A 3 9.17 -10.80 9.21
CA GLN A 3 9.40 -9.59 8.40
C GLN A 3 8.38 -8.47 8.66
N MET A 4 7.11 -8.84 8.89
CA MET A 4 6.06 -7.88 9.21
C MET A 4 6.32 -7.26 10.59
N LYS A 5 6.62 -8.11 11.59
CA LYS A 5 6.95 -7.66 12.96
C LYS A 5 8.14 -6.70 12.95
N GLU A 6 9.21 -7.06 12.25
CA GLU A 6 10.40 -6.20 12.14
C GLU A 6 10.06 -4.80 11.59
N ARG A 7 9.21 -4.73 10.56
CA ARG A 7 8.80 -3.44 9.98
C ARG A 7 7.94 -2.62 10.92
N PHE A 8 6.91 -3.22 11.51
CA PHE A 8 6.05 -2.49 12.44
C PHE A 8 6.83 -2.03 13.68
N THR A 9 7.78 -2.82 14.19
CA THR A 9 8.66 -2.37 15.28
C THR A 9 9.49 -1.15 14.89
N LYS A 10 10.08 -1.14 13.68
CA LYS A 10 10.83 0.03 13.18
C LYS A 10 9.95 1.27 13.03
N LEU A 11 8.70 1.09 12.59
CA LEU A 11 7.72 2.18 12.50
C LEU A 11 7.35 2.74 13.88
N LEU A 12 7.18 1.88 14.88
CA LEU A 12 6.85 2.29 16.26
C LEU A 12 8.02 3.01 16.95
N LEU A 13 9.25 2.69 16.58
CA LEU A 13 10.45 3.39 17.06
C LEU A 13 10.64 4.77 16.41
N GLY A 14 9.88 5.09 15.34
CA GLY A 14 9.97 6.39 14.67
C GLY A 14 11.38 6.69 14.15
N GLU A 15 12.06 5.70 13.56
CA GLU A 15 13.46 5.79 13.09
C GLU A 15 14.52 5.91 14.20
N ASP A 16 14.13 6.07 15.47
CA ASP A 16 15.04 6.05 16.62
C ASP A 16 15.28 4.63 17.13
N MET A 17 16.29 3.97 16.55
CA MET A 17 16.68 2.61 16.92
C MET A 17 17.33 2.50 18.32
N SER A 18 17.57 3.61 19.02
CA SER A 18 18.10 3.61 20.39
C SER A 18 17.01 3.39 21.46
N GLY A 19 15.73 3.55 21.10
CA GLY A 19 14.61 3.48 22.03
C GLY A 19 14.45 4.71 22.93
N GLY A 20 15.17 5.79 22.65
CA GLY A 20 15.16 7.03 23.44
C GLY A 20 13.92 7.92 23.24
N GLY A 21 13.01 7.54 22.33
CA GLY A 21 11.77 8.27 22.07
C GLY A 21 11.98 9.62 21.37
N LYS A 22 13.16 9.85 20.77
CA LYS A 22 13.49 11.09 20.03
C LYS A 22 13.25 10.93 18.51
N GLY A 23 12.47 9.93 18.15
CA GLY A 23 12.13 9.62 16.76
C GLY A 23 11.14 10.58 16.13
N VAL A 24 10.81 10.31 14.87
CA VAL A 24 9.79 11.03 14.10
C VAL A 24 8.38 10.53 14.41
N SER A 25 7.36 11.29 13.98
CA SER A 25 5.97 10.86 14.10
C SER A 25 5.71 9.58 13.30
N SER A 26 4.74 8.76 13.74
CA SER A 26 4.36 7.55 13.01
C SER A 26 3.91 7.83 11.58
N ALA A 27 3.28 8.99 11.34
CA ALA A 27 2.91 9.44 10.01
C ALA A 27 4.14 9.67 9.12
N LEU A 28 5.19 10.32 9.64
CA LEU A 28 6.43 10.54 8.89
C LEU A 28 7.20 9.23 8.69
N ALA A 29 7.29 8.38 9.71
CA ALA A 29 7.91 7.06 9.61
C ALA A 29 7.22 6.19 8.53
N LEU A 30 5.88 6.21 8.48
CA LEU A 30 5.11 5.52 7.44
C LEU A 30 5.39 6.08 6.05
N SER A 31 5.39 7.41 5.91
CA SER A 31 5.70 8.08 4.64
C SER A 31 7.11 7.73 4.13
N ASN A 32 8.10 7.74 5.03
CA ASN A 32 9.47 7.37 4.72
C ASN A 32 9.57 5.88 4.35
N ALA A 33 8.89 5.00 5.07
CA ALA A 33 8.87 3.58 4.76
C ALA A 33 8.28 3.27 3.37
N ILE A 34 7.17 3.92 2.98
CA ILE A 34 6.58 3.78 1.64
C ILE A 34 7.56 4.28 0.57
N THR A 35 8.16 5.45 0.78
CA THR A 35 9.09 6.07 -0.17
C THR A 35 10.35 5.22 -0.36
N ASN A 36 10.93 4.73 0.74
CA ASN A 36 12.11 3.87 0.72
C ASN A 36 11.80 2.51 0.08
N LEU A 37 10.61 1.96 0.31
CA LEU A 37 10.16 0.75 -0.37
C LEU A 37 10.04 0.94 -1.88
N ALA A 38 9.43 2.05 -2.32
CA ALA A 38 9.32 2.38 -3.73
C ALA A 38 10.70 2.55 -4.37
N ALA A 39 11.62 3.27 -3.70
CA ALA A 39 13.00 3.41 -4.18
C ALA A 39 13.73 2.07 -4.27
N SER A 40 13.54 1.17 -3.30
CA SER A 40 14.17 -0.15 -3.31
C SER A 40 13.62 -1.09 -4.40
N VAL A 41 12.31 -1.04 -4.67
CA VAL A 41 11.67 -1.92 -5.68
C VAL A 41 11.85 -1.38 -7.09
N PHE A 42 11.68 -0.07 -7.29
CA PHE A 42 11.65 0.56 -8.61
C PHE A 42 12.94 1.29 -8.98
N GLY A 43 13.79 1.66 -8.00
CA GLY A 43 14.99 2.47 -8.24
C GLY A 43 16.07 1.78 -9.07
N GLU A 44 16.12 0.45 -9.07
CA GLU A 44 17.02 -0.31 -9.95
C GLU A 44 16.51 -0.45 -11.38
N ILE A 45 15.28 0.01 -11.67
CA ILE A 45 14.66 -0.21 -12.97
C ILE A 45 14.89 1.01 -13.89
N LEU A 46 16.05 1.00 -14.54
CA LEU A 46 16.49 2.05 -15.47
C LEU A 46 15.86 1.95 -16.87
N ARG A 47 15.16 0.85 -17.17
CA ARG A 47 14.52 0.57 -18.48
C ARG A 47 13.07 0.15 -18.31
N LEU A 48 12.26 0.27 -19.36
CA LEU A 48 10.89 -0.27 -19.42
C LEU A 48 10.91 -1.79 -19.58
N GLU A 49 11.48 -2.46 -18.60
CA GLU A 49 11.57 -3.91 -18.50
C GLU A 49 10.53 -4.45 -17.51
N PRO A 50 10.03 -5.68 -17.73
CA PRO A 50 9.02 -6.26 -16.88
C PRO A 50 9.62 -6.56 -15.51
N MET A 51 8.87 -6.30 -14.43
CA MET A 51 9.36 -6.67 -13.11
C MET A 51 9.32 -8.19 -12.94
N SER A 52 10.33 -8.74 -12.26
CA SER A 52 10.29 -10.14 -11.86
C SER A 52 9.06 -10.42 -10.98
N ALA A 53 8.53 -11.64 -11.06
CA ALA A 53 7.39 -12.06 -10.26
C ALA A 53 7.66 -11.88 -8.75
N GLU A 54 8.91 -12.12 -8.32
CA GLU A 54 9.33 -11.93 -6.94
C GLU A 54 9.24 -10.45 -6.50
N ARG A 55 9.72 -9.50 -7.32
CA ARG A 55 9.64 -8.06 -7.02
C ARG A 55 8.19 -7.59 -6.96
N LYS A 56 7.34 -8.03 -7.88
CA LYS A 56 5.89 -7.74 -7.85
C LYS A 56 5.24 -8.26 -6.58
N ALA A 57 5.56 -9.50 -6.19
CA ALA A 57 5.03 -10.10 -4.97
C ALA A 57 5.50 -9.36 -3.72
N ARG A 58 6.78 -8.98 -3.67
CA ARG A 58 7.37 -8.19 -2.58
C ARG A 58 6.70 -6.82 -2.44
N TRP A 59 6.58 -6.08 -3.55
CA TRP A 59 5.90 -4.78 -3.58
C TRP A 59 4.47 -4.87 -3.07
N ARG A 60 3.66 -5.75 -3.67
CA ARG A 60 2.24 -5.91 -3.28
C ARG A 60 2.10 -6.23 -1.81
N LYS A 61 2.90 -7.18 -1.31
CA LYS A 61 2.83 -7.63 0.09
C LYS A 61 3.24 -6.55 1.08
N GLU A 62 4.33 -5.84 0.81
CA GLU A 62 4.88 -4.87 1.75
C GLU A 62 4.14 -3.53 1.73
N VAL A 63 3.67 -3.09 0.56
CA VAL A 63 2.78 -1.92 0.48
C VAL A 63 1.45 -2.19 1.17
N ASP A 64 0.91 -3.40 1.03
CA ASP A 64 -0.32 -3.78 1.72
C ASP A 64 -0.18 -3.72 3.25
N TRP A 65 0.96 -4.13 3.80
CA TRP A 65 1.26 -3.96 5.22
C TRP A 65 1.34 -2.50 5.65
N LEU A 66 1.94 -1.63 4.83
CA LEU A 66 2.03 -0.20 5.18
C LEU A 66 0.68 0.51 5.07
N LEU A 67 -0.16 0.09 4.11
CA LEU A 67 -1.50 0.64 3.92
C LEU A 67 -2.53 0.08 4.91
N SER A 68 -2.26 -1.04 5.60
CA SER A 68 -3.24 -1.61 6.53
C SER A 68 -3.63 -0.64 7.66
N VAL A 69 -2.81 0.37 7.96
CA VAL A 69 -3.15 1.41 8.94
C VAL A 69 -4.39 2.22 8.53
N THR A 70 -4.65 2.38 7.23
CA THR A 70 -5.76 3.19 6.72
C THR A 70 -7.13 2.57 6.94
N ASP A 71 -7.17 1.25 7.18
CA ASP A 71 -8.41 0.52 7.46
C ASP A 71 -8.92 0.79 8.88
N TYR A 72 -8.01 1.25 9.76
CA TYR A 72 -8.33 1.58 11.15
C TYR A 72 -8.55 3.09 11.38
N ILE A 73 -8.40 3.92 10.33
CA ILE A 73 -8.69 5.36 10.41
C ILE A 73 -10.16 5.58 10.09
N VAL A 74 -10.95 5.76 11.15
CA VAL A 74 -12.41 5.87 11.09
C VAL A 74 -12.91 7.19 11.67
N GLU A 75 -14.04 7.66 11.13
CA GLU A 75 -14.86 8.72 11.68
C GLU A 75 -16.03 8.08 12.46
N PHE A 76 -16.36 8.65 13.61
CA PHE A 76 -17.51 8.24 14.40
C PHE A 76 -18.73 9.06 13.97
N ALA A 77 -19.77 8.38 13.49
CA ALA A 77 -21.00 9.00 13.05
C ALA A 77 -22.19 8.45 13.86
N PRO A 78 -23.11 9.32 14.32
CA PRO A 78 -24.34 8.87 14.96
C PRO A 78 -25.21 8.11 13.95
N SER A 79 -25.85 7.04 14.42
CA SER A 79 -26.70 6.15 13.63
C SER A 79 -27.82 5.59 14.50
N GLN A 80 -28.80 4.93 13.88
CA GLN A 80 -29.91 4.29 14.58
C GLN A 80 -29.91 2.80 14.28
N GLN A 81 -30.03 1.99 15.33
CA GLN A 81 -30.17 0.55 15.24
C GLN A 81 -31.52 0.12 15.82
N LYS A 82 -32.19 -0.81 15.14
CA LYS A 82 -33.39 -1.45 15.66
C LYS A 82 -33.01 -2.65 16.50
N THR A 83 -33.44 -2.65 17.75
CA THR A 83 -33.30 -3.78 18.68
C THR A 83 -34.26 -4.89 18.30
N ALA A 84 -34.02 -6.12 18.77
CA ALA A 84 -34.90 -7.28 18.53
C ALA A 84 -36.36 -7.02 18.97
N ASP A 85 -36.54 -6.16 19.98
CA ASP A 85 -37.85 -5.76 20.52
C ASP A 85 -38.55 -4.65 19.70
N GLY A 86 -37.97 -4.24 18.56
CA GLY A 86 -38.53 -3.22 17.66
C GLY A 86 -38.29 -1.77 18.09
N SER A 87 -37.64 -1.54 19.23
CA SER A 87 -37.24 -0.20 19.67
C SER A 87 -36.09 0.36 18.83
N ASN A 88 -36.12 1.68 18.57
CA ASN A 88 -35.01 2.39 17.93
C ASN A 88 -34.01 2.82 19.02
N MET A 89 -32.75 2.44 18.86
CA MET A 89 -31.64 2.83 19.72
C MET A 89 -30.68 3.73 18.93
N GLU A 90 -30.33 4.88 19.50
CA GLU A 90 -29.25 5.72 18.97
C GLU A 90 -27.90 5.11 19.32
N ILE A 91 -27.07 4.89 18.31
CA ILE A 91 -25.75 4.27 18.43
C ILE A 91 -24.71 5.13 17.71
N MET A 92 -23.44 4.97 18.09
CA MET A 92 -22.32 5.50 17.30
C MET A 92 -21.78 4.39 16.41
N THR A 93 -21.67 4.65 15.12
CA THR A 93 -21.08 3.75 14.13
C THR A 93 -19.74 4.28 13.63
N THR A 94 -18.84 3.38 13.29
CA THR A 94 -17.55 3.71 12.67
C THR A 94 -17.64 3.61 11.16
N CYS A 95 -17.33 4.70 10.47
CA CYS A 95 -17.20 4.75 9.02
C CYS A 95 -15.75 5.06 8.67
N GLN A 96 -15.20 4.48 7.60
CA GLN A 96 -13.85 4.85 7.16
C GLN A 96 -13.82 6.34 6.80
N ARG A 97 -12.73 7.04 7.16
CA ARG A 97 -12.58 8.46 6.89
C ARG A 97 -12.82 8.76 5.41
N THR A 98 -13.60 9.81 5.14
CA THR A 98 -14.17 10.05 3.80
C THR A 98 -13.11 10.19 2.70
N ASP A 99 -11.97 10.82 3.00
CA ASP A 99 -10.83 10.93 2.08
C ASP A 99 -10.17 9.58 1.77
N LEU A 100 -10.03 8.71 2.78
CA LEU A 100 -9.39 7.41 2.63
C LEU A 100 -10.28 6.43 1.87
N HIS A 101 -11.59 6.49 2.11
CA HIS A 101 -12.57 5.62 1.47
C HIS A 101 -12.52 5.69 -0.06
N MET A 102 -12.32 6.89 -0.61
CA MET A 102 -12.22 7.10 -2.06
C MET A 102 -10.79 7.00 -2.59
N ASN A 103 -9.82 7.58 -1.88
CA ASN A 103 -8.47 7.73 -2.40
C ASN A 103 -7.67 6.40 -2.35
N ILE A 104 -7.82 5.59 -1.30
CA ILE A 104 -7.04 4.35 -1.16
C ILE A 104 -7.37 3.34 -2.28
N PRO A 105 -8.65 3.06 -2.61
CA PRO A 105 -8.97 2.20 -3.75
C PRO A 105 -8.49 2.76 -5.09
N ALA A 106 -8.59 4.09 -5.29
CA ALA A 106 -8.14 4.74 -6.52
C ALA A 106 -6.61 4.62 -6.71
N LEU A 107 -5.83 4.85 -5.66
CA LEU A 107 -4.38 4.70 -5.68
C LEU A 107 -3.95 3.25 -5.92
N ARG A 108 -4.63 2.27 -5.30
CA ARG A 108 -4.39 0.84 -5.57
C ARG A 108 -4.69 0.47 -7.03
N LYS A 109 -5.71 1.06 -7.63
CA LYS A 109 -6.04 0.86 -9.05
C LYS A 109 -4.94 1.42 -9.96
N LEU A 110 -4.44 2.62 -9.65
CA LEU A 110 -3.32 3.23 -10.38
C LEU A 110 -2.04 2.38 -10.26
N ASP A 111 -1.71 1.88 -9.07
CA ASP A 111 -0.58 0.98 -8.86
C ASP A 111 -0.68 -0.29 -9.73
N ALA A 112 -1.85 -0.94 -9.73
CA ALA A 112 -2.09 -2.10 -10.58
C ALA A 112 -1.95 -1.78 -12.08
N MET A 113 -2.46 -0.62 -12.53
CA MET A 113 -2.32 -0.17 -13.91
C MET A 113 -0.87 0.07 -14.31
N LEU A 114 -0.06 0.67 -13.44
CA LEU A 114 1.36 0.93 -13.68
C LEU A 114 2.19 -0.35 -13.76
N ILE A 115 1.85 -1.36 -12.94
CA ILE A 115 2.51 -2.67 -13.03
C ILE A 115 2.14 -3.38 -14.34
N VAL A 116 0.86 -3.35 -14.71
CA VAL A 116 0.36 -4.00 -15.94
C VAL A 116 0.91 -3.32 -17.20
N SER A 117 0.96 -1.99 -17.25
CA SER A 117 1.45 -1.27 -18.43
C SER A 117 2.92 -1.58 -18.74
N ARG A 118 3.74 -1.77 -17.70
CA ARG A 118 5.14 -2.21 -17.84
C ARG A 118 5.25 -3.62 -18.40
N ASP A 119 4.37 -4.53 -17.98
CA ASP A 119 4.34 -5.90 -18.51
C ASP A 119 3.96 -5.93 -19.99
N ILE A 120 2.98 -5.12 -20.39
CA ILE A 120 2.54 -4.99 -21.79
C ILE A 120 3.67 -4.42 -22.65
N PHE A 121 4.34 -3.36 -22.19
CA PHE A 121 5.44 -2.75 -22.95
C PHE A 121 6.59 -3.73 -23.19
N SER A 122 6.95 -4.51 -22.17
CA SER A 122 7.95 -5.56 -22.32
C SER A 122 7.53 -6.62 -23.33
N PHE A 123 6.27 -7.07 -23.30
CA PHE A 123 5.78 -8.09 -24.23
C PHE A 123 5.82 -7.60 -25.68
N LEU A 124 5.40 -6.35 -25.92
CA LEU A 124 5.44 -5.73 -27.25
C LEU A 124 6.87 -5.54 -27.76
N SER A 125 7.80 -5.13 -26.89
CA SER A 125 9.22 -4.97 -27.23
C SER A 125 9.89 -6.29 -27.61
N ILE A 126 9.65 -7.37 -26.84
CA ILE A 126 10.17 -8.71 -27.15
C ILE A 126 9.58 -9.23 -28.47
N ARG A 127 8.28 -9.03 -28.70
CA ARG A 127 7.63 -9.46 -29.94
C ARG A 127 8.20 -8.75 -31.16
N ALA A 128 8.41 -7.43 -31.08
CA ALA A 128 9.07 -6.67 -32.15
C ALA A 128 10.52 -7.17 -32.41
N TYR A 129 11.26 -7.54 -31.35
CA TYR A 129 12.63 -8.05 -31.49
C TYR A 129 12.69 -9.45 -32.12
N ILE A 130 11.73 -10.32 -31.83
CA ILE A 130 11.60 -11.65 -32.44
C ILE A 130 11.19 -11.51 -33.91
N ASP A 131 10.20 -10.66 -34.21
CA ASP A 131 9.74 -10.42 -35.59
C ASP A 131 10.87 -9.86 -36.48
N MET A 132 11.82 -9.11 -35.91
CA MET A 132 12.99 -8.57 -36.63
C MET A 132 14.13 -9.60 -36.86
N ASN A 133 14.20 -10.69 -36.09
CA ASN A 133 15.23 -11.72 -36.20
C ASN A 133 14.75 -13.01 -36.92
N ILE A 134 13.47 -13.05 -37.30
CA ILE A 134 12.87 -14.17 -38.06
C ILE A 134 12.67 -13.80 -39.55
N CYS A 135 12.99 -12.57 -39.97
CA CYS A 135 13.08 -12.17 -41.38
C CYS A 135 14.53 -12.20 -41.89
#